data_AF-A0A7C5KAK5-F1
#
_entry.id   AF-A0A7C5KAK5-F1
#
_cell.length_a   1.000
_cell.length_b   1.000
_cell.length_c   1.000
_cell.angle_alpha   90.00
_cell.angle_beta   90.00
_cell.angle_gamma   90.00
#
_symmetry.space_group_name_H-M   'P 1'
#
loop_
_entity.id
_entity.type
_entity.pdbx_description
1 polymer ?
#
loop_
_entity_poly.entity_id
_entity_poly.type
_entity_poly.pdbx_seq_one_letter_code
_entity_poly.pdbx_strand_id
1 'polypeptide(L)'
;MPKETYHPNAYLLDFRNNRLGLKARSIILNTLEKGGVEAKIIAKQTGLPYSVIMHHLKLLERRLIVRKKGKKPSLWELTGLGQKRLQ
;
A
#
# COMPACT_ATOMS: atom_id res chain seq x y z
N MET A 1 25.44 -6.44 4.71
CA MET A 1 24.39 -5.53 4.17
C MET A 1 23.30 -5.42 5.23
N PRO A 2 22.81 -4.21 5.56
CA PRO A 2 21.68 -4.08 6.50
C PRO A 2 20.45 -4.78 5.91
N LYS A 3 19.69 -5.50 6.74
CA LYS A 3 18.42 -6.12 6.32
C LYS A 3 17.46 -5.02 5.89
N GLU A 4 16.99 -5.08 4.64
CA GLU A 4 15.92 -4.20 4.19
C GLU A 4 14.69 -4.41 5.07
N THR A 5 14.28 -3.36 5.76
CA THR A 5 13.11 -3.40 6.64
C THR A 5 11.90 -2.94 5.85
N TYR A 6 10.94 -3.84 5.65
CA TYR A 6 9.68 -3.56 4.98
C TYR A 6 8.59 -3.25 6.01
N HIS A 7 7.58 -2.50 5.59
CA HIS A 7 6.40 -2.24 6.41
C HIS A 7 5.70 -3.60 6.71
N PRO A 8 5.26 -3.87 7.95
CA PRO A 8 4.67 -5.18 8.31
C PRO A 8 3.46 -5.55 7.43
N ASN A 9 2.53 -4.61 7.20
CA ASN A 9 1.39 -4.80 6.31
C ASN A 9 1.75 -4.88 4.80
N ALA A 10 3.03 -4.77 4.41
CA ALA A 10 3.44 -4.96 3.01
C ALA A 10 3.49 -6.45 2.63
N TYR A 11 3.69 -7.35 3.60
CA TYR A 11 3.55 -8.79 3.37
C TYR A 11 2.08 -9.11 3.15
N LEU A 12 1.76 -10.11 2.34
CA LEU A 12 0.40 -10.58 2.08
C LEU A 12 0.40 -12.11 2.13
N LEU A 13 -0.49 -12.71 2.93
CA LEU A 13 -0.46 -14.14 3.27
C LEU A 13 -0.68 -15.07 2.07
N ASP A 14 -1.54 -14.65 1.13
CA ASP A 14 -2.01 -15.40 -0.04
C ASP A 14 -1.40 -14.86 -1.35
N PHE A 15 -0.23 -14.20 -1.28
CA PHE A 15 0.41 -13.58 -2.43
C PHE A 15 1.93 -13.75 -2.40
N ARG A 16 2.54 -13.87 -3.59
CA ARG A 16 4.00 -13.98 -3.72
C ARG A 16 4.68 -12.68 -3.27
N ASN A 17 5.37 -12.72 -2.13
CA ASN A 17 6.05 -11.57 -1.55
C ASN A 17 7.47 -11.40 -2.10
N ASN A 18 7.58 -10.97 -3.36
CA ASN A 18 8.88 -10.63 -3.95
C ASN A 18 9.41 -9.27 -3.45
N ARG A 19 10.73 -9.06 -3.59
CA ARG A 19 11.44 -7.88 -3.10
C ARG A 19 10.87 -6.56 -3.65
N LEU A 20 10.63 -6.48 -4.95
CA LEU A 20 10.11 -5.27 -5.60
C LEU A 20 8.71 -4.92 -5.12
N GLY A 21 7.82 -5.91 -5.01
CA GLY A 21 6.47 -5.73 -4.52
C GLY A 21 6.42 -5.40 -3.02
N LEU A 22 7.31 -5.96 -2.21
CA LEU A 22 7.46 -5.57 -0.80
C LEU A 22 7.92 -4.11 -0.66
N LYS A 23 8.91 -3.70 -1.46
CA LYS A 23 9.38 -2.31 -1.49
C LYS A 23 8.27 -1.35 -1.91
N ALA A 24 7.56 -1.64 -3.00
CA ALA A 24 6.46 -0.81 -3.48
C ALA A 24 5.33 -0.68 -2.45
N ARG A 25 4.86 -1.80 -1.89
CA ARG A 25 3.83 -1.79 -0.84
C ARG A 25 4.29 -1.05 0.42
N SER A 26 5.54 -1.21 0.84
CA SER A 26 6.10 -0.50 1.99
C SER A 26 6.11 1.01 1.77
N ILE A 27 6.58 1.46 0.61
CA ILE A 27 6.60 2.88 0.26
C ILE A 27 5.18 3.46 0.26
N ILE A 28 4.21 2.74 -0.31
CA ILE A 28 2.80 3.16 -0.31
C ILE A 28 2.27 3.27 1.11
N LEU A 29 2.45 2.24 1.93
CA LEU A 29 1.94 2.19 3.30
C LEU A 29 2.55 3.30 4.18
N ASN A 30 3.88 3.49 4.13
CA ASN A 30 4.56 4.57 4.83
C ASN A 30 4.07 5.96 4.38
N THR A 31 3.63 6.11 3.13
CA THR A 31 3.05 7.36 2.64
C THR A 31 1.66 7.57 3.25
N LEU A 32 0.84 6.52 3.30
CA LEU A 32 -0.51 6.57 3.87
C LEU A 32 -0.53 6.71 5.39
N GLU A 33 0.53 6.29 6.11
CA GLU A 33 0.70 6.56 7.55
C GLU A 33 0.73 8.05 7.87
N LYS A 34 1.16 8.89 6.92
CA LYS A 34 1.18 10.36 7.07
C LYS A 34 -0.19 11.01 6.84
N GLY A 35 -1.15 10.27 6.31
CA GLY A 35 -2.49 10.75 6.00
C GLY A 35 -3.04 10.20 4.68
N GLY A 36 -4.36 10.29 4.53
CA GLY A 36 -5.05 9.88 3.32
C GLY A 36 -4.65 10.74 2.11
N VAL A 37 -4.28 10.11 1.00
CA VAL A 37 -3.73 10.80 -0.18
C VAL A 37 -4.14 10.12 -1.48
N GLU A 38 -4.19 10.90 -2.56
CA GLU A 38 -4.50 10.40 -3.90
C GLU A 38 -3.35 9.57 -4.48
N ALA A 39 -3.69 8.53 -5.25
CA ALA A 39 -2.71 7.68 -5.93
C ALA A 39 -1.76 8.46 -6.86
N LYS A 40 -2.22 9.57 -7.47
CA LYS A 40 -1.38 10.44 -8.30
C LYS A 40 -0.29 11.15 -7.50
N ILE A 41 -0.64 11.61 -6.29
CA ILE A 41 0.31 12.27 -5.39
C ILE A 41 1.31 11.24 -4.85
N ILE A 42 0.87 10.04 -4.50
CA ILE A 42 1.77 8.93 -4.13
C ILE A 42 2.75 8.65 -5.27
N ALA A 43 2.29 8.54 -6.51
CA ALA A 43 3.16 8.28 -7.67
C ALA A 43 4.23 9.39 -7.82
N LYS A 44 3.82 10.66 -7.70
CA LYS A 44 4.75 11.81 -7.77
C LYS A 44 5.78 11.79 -6.64
N GLN A 45 5.38 11.52 -5.40
CA GLN A 45 6.26 11.53 -4.23
C GLN A 45 7.26 10.37 -4.23
N THR A 46 6.85 9.23 -4.78
CA THR A 46 7.62 7.97 -4.68
C THR A 46 8.43 7.66 -5.93
N GLY A 47 8.17 8.34 -7.04
CA GLY A 47 8.76 8.05 -8.35
C GLY A 47 8.28 6.73 -8.97
N LEU A 48 7.33 6.04 -8.33
CA LEU A 48 6.77 4.80 -8.86
C LEU A 48 5.71 5.11 -9.93
N PRO A 49 5.62 4.29 -11.00
CA PRO A 49 4.57 4.45 -12.00
C PRO A 49 3.17 4.36 -11.38
N TYR A 50 2.25 5.21 -11.83
CA TYR A 50 0.87 5.23 -11.33
C TYR A 50 0.17 3.86 -11.43
N SER A 51 0.45 3.09 -12.49
CA SER A 51 -0.06 1.73 -12.66
C SER A 51 0.42 0.77 -11.56
N VAL A 52 1.68 0.89 -11.14
CA VAL A 52 2.27 0.11 -10.03
C VAL A 52 1.61 0.51 -8.71
N ILE A 53 1.43 1.81 -8.46
CA ILE A 53 0.72 2.31 -7.27
C ILE A 53 -0.70 1.74 -7.21
N MET A 54 -1.46 1.86 -8.29
CA MET A 54 -2.84 1.36 -8.36
C MET A 54 -2.93 -0.16 -8.21
N HIS A 55 -2.01 -0.91 -8.80
CA HIS A 55 -1.95 -2.36 -8.66
C HIS A 55 -1.80 -2.76 -7.18
N HIS A 56 -0.86 -2.13 -6.47
CA HIS A 56 -0.61 -2.43 -5.07
C HIS A 56 -1.70 -1.91 -4.13
N LEU A 57 -2.29 -0.74 -4.39
CA LEU A 57 -3.43 -0.25 -3.61
C LEU A 57 -4.62 -1.23 -3.68
N LYS A 58 -4.95 -1.75 -4.86
CA LYS A 58 -6.00 -2.78 -5.02
C LYS A 58 -5.66 -4.10 -4.33
N LEU A 59 -4.37 -4.48 -4.29
CA LEU A 59 -3.94 -5.67 -3.53
C LEU A 59 -4.15 -5.48 -2.03
N LEU A 60 -3.79 -4.32 -1.50
CA LEU A 60 -3.95 -3.97 -0.09
C LEU A 60 -5.43 -3.80 0.29
N GLU A 61 -6.25 -3.22 -0.60
CA GLU A 61 -7.69 -3.01 -0.41
C GLU A 61 -8.46 -4.32 -0.29
N ARG A 62 -8.15 -5.31 -1.16
CA ARG A 62 -8.73 -6.66 -1.07
C ARG A 62 -8.52 -7.33 0.28
N ARG A 63 -7.51 -6.88 1.04
CA ARG A 63 -7.15 -7.40 2.36
C ARG A 63 -7.51 -6.43 3.48
N LEU A 64 -8.30 -5.40 3.17
CA LEU A 64 -8.79 -4.39 4.09
C LEU A 64 -7.69 -3.61 4.82
N ILE A 65 -6.48 -3.53 4.25
CA ILE A 65 -5.36 -2.78 4.84
C ILE A 65 -5.50 -1.28 4.52
N VAL A 66 -5.97 -0.98 3.31
CA VAL A 66 -6.27 0.36 2.84
C VAL A 66 -7.71 0.40 2.32
N ARG A 67 -8.28 1.59 2.21
CA ARG A 67 -9.58 1.79 1.55
C ARG A 67 -9.56 3.02 0.66
N LYS A 68 -10.40 2.99 -0.37
CA LYS A 68 -10.69 4.12 -1.23
C LYS A 68 -11.86 4.93 -0.66
N LYS A 69 -11.71 6.25 -0.55
CA LYS A 69 -12.72 7.19 -0.06
C LYS A 69 -13.09 8.23 -1.13
N GLY A 70 -14.38 8.45 -1.31
CA GLY A 70 -14.93 9.49 -2.19
C GLY A 70 -14.97 9.17 -3.69
N LYS A 71 -15.78 9.95 -4.43
CA LYS A 71 -16.08 9.71 -5.85
C LYS A 71 -14.99 10.23 -6.81
N LYS A 72 -14.26 11.32 -6.50
CA LYS A 72 -13.05 11.81 -7.21
C LYS A 72 -12.48 13.11 -6.60
N PRO A 73 -11.15 13.35 -6.69
CA PRO A 73 -10.16 12.30 -6.87
C PRO A 73 -10.21 11.40 -5.63
N SER A 74 -10.13 10.10 -5.85
CA SER A 74 -10.36 9.16 -4.75
C SER A 74 -9.14 9.11 -3.84
N LEU A 75 -9.36 9.46 -2.58
CA LEU A 75 -8.37 9.39 -1.52
C LEU A 75 -8.17 7.93 -1.11
N TRP A 76 -6.93 7.56 -0.87
CA TRP A 76 -6.57 6.28 -0.27
C TRP A 76 -6.10 6.53 1.15
N GLU A 77 -6.56 5.71 2.10
CA GLU A 77 -6.18 5.82 3.50
C GLU A 77 -6.03 4.43 4.13
N LEU A 78 -5.22 4.33 5.19
CA LEU A 78 -5.15 3.13 6.02
C LEU A 78 -6.50 2.91 6.72
N THR A 79 -6.92 1.65 6.84
CA THR A 79 -8.12 1.29 7.60
C THR A 79 -7.88 1.18 9.10
N GLY A 80 -6.61 1.00 9.52
CA GLY A 80 -6.22 0.67 10.89
C GLY A 80 -6.39 -0.81 11.26
N LEU A 81 -7.02 -1.63 10.40
CA LEU A 81 -7.30 -3.04 10.70
C LEU A 81 -6.06 -3.96 10.57
N GLY A 82 -4.99 -3.47 9.94
CA GLY A 82 -3.83 -4.28 9.60
C GLY A 82 -4.18 -5.45 8.69
N GLN A 83 -3.34 -6.48 8.68
CA GLN A 83 -3.73 -7.75 8.05
C GLN A 83 -4.77 -8.47 8.91
N LYS A 84 -5.95 -8.74 8.34
CA LYS A 84 -6.92 -9.66 8.96
C LYS A 84 -6.26 -11.03 9.12
N ARG A 85 -6.01 -11.44 10.36
CA ARG A 85 -5.62 -12.82 10.67
C ARG A 85 -6.85 -13.69 10.44
N LEU A 86 -6.71 -14.75 9.64
CA LEU A 86 -7.74 -15.78 9.55
C LEU A 86 -7.80 -16.48 10.91
N GLN A 87 -8.97 -16.43 11.55
CA GLN A 87 -9.37 -17.36 12.62
C GLN A 87 -10.21 -18.46 11.97
#